data_AF-A0A3A5H623-F1
#
_entry.id   AF-A0A3A5H623-F1
#
_cell.length_a   1.000
_cell.length_b   1.000
_cell.length_c   1.000
_cell.angle_alpha   90.00
_cell.angle_beta   90.00
_cell.angle_gamma   90.00
#
_symmetry.space_group_name_H-M   'P 1'
#
loop_
_entity.id
_entity.type
_entity.pdbx_description
1 polymer ?
#
loop_
_entity_poly.entity_id
_entity_poly.type
_entity_poly.pdbx_seq_one_letter_code
_entity_poly.pdbx_strand_id
1 'polypeptide(L)'
;MNPRAIYLTVAASVFALFAGNSAAHAATYAQIEGTGSTWSQNIVMQWIADVSSNGMQVVYTGGGSSKGRQDFAKGSVDYAISEIPYQGTDENGASDTSGGRDYAYLPIVAGGTAFTYQLKVGTTMVRNLRLSGDTLAKIFANKITNWNDPAITKDNNGRTFPSLPITPVVRSDGSGTTAQFTTWLDKEYSSIWRPYFGRSGLTSYYPRKGRMIGAAGSDQVMNQIAARTGNGTIGYIEYSYPLNKTAEDGKPFPVVKLLNRGGYYVEPTQYNVAVALTKARINEDASSQLYLTQILDGVYNATDPRAYPLSSYSYMIIPTGKTDSRMTTAKRQTLADFLFYSLCAGQTKAGPYGYSPLPLNLVQAGFTQIQKLKAADSGVNLTSRDVTKCNNPTFVPGNLKQNKLAQIAPQPATCDKVNAGPCGTDTGTNKPSTDTPATGGTTGGTTTPGAVAAAPAAGAGPAVIDPETGALVAGTAAAGQPVTAAVTELVSSRADDRMPFAIASAVGFLALVTAPGMYVAFLRRRRKAGL
;
A
#
# COMPACT_ATOMS: atom_id res chain seq x y z
N MET A 1 -73.30 -49.56 -18.99
CA MET A 1 -72.57 -49.41 -17.71
C MET A 1 -72.17 -47.95 -17.53
N ASN A 2 -72.24 -47.47 -16.29
CA ASN A 2 -72.44 -46.08 -15.84
C ASN A 2 -71.16 -45.20 -15.94
N PRO A 3 -71.24 -43.89 -16.27
CA PRO A 3 -70.07 -43.02 -16.44
C PRO A 3 -69.80 -42.22 -15.16
N ARG A 4 -69.02 -42.75 -14.22
CA ARG A 4 -68.55 -42.01 -13.03
C ARG A 4 -67.22 -42.56 -12.51
N ALA A 5 -66.12 -42.26 -13.20
CA ALA A 5 -64.76 -42.49 -12.66
C ALA A 5 -63.69 -41.67 -13.41
N ILE A 6 -63.86 -40.35 -13.55
CA ILE A 6 -62.80 -39.46 -14.05
C ILE A 6 -62.84 -38.15 -13.28
N TYR A 7 -62.61 -38.17 -11.97
CA TYR A 7 -62.31 -36.94 -11.20
C TYR A 7 -61.58 -37.29 -9.90
N LEU A 8 -60.45 -38.00 -9.96
CA LEU A 8 -59.63 -38.20 -8.75
C LEU A 8 -58.18 -38.63 -9.04
N THR A 9 -57.51 -38.03 -10.03
CA THR A 9 -56.07 -38.31 -10.25
C THR A 9 -55.32 -37.19 -10.98
N VAL A 10 -55.65 -35.91 -10.74
CA VAL A 10 -54.83 -34.78 -11.24
C VAL A 10 -54.49 -33.73 -10.16
N ALA A 11 -55.10 -33.78 -8.98
CA ALA A 11 -54.88 -32.78 -7.94
C ALA A 11 -53.73 -33.08 -6.95
N ALA A 12 -52.98 -34.18 -7.11
CA ALA A 12 -51.92 -34.57 -6.16
C ALA A 12 -50.49 -34.49 -6.71
N SER A 13 -50.29 -34.06 -7.96
CA SER A 13 -48.95 -34.05 -8.60
C SER A 13 -48.41 -32.66 -8.91
N VAL A 14 -49.18 -31.59 -8.64
CA VAL A 14 -48.75 -30.20 -8.87
C VAL A 14 -48.32 -29.49 -7.56
N PHE A 15 -48.59 -30.08 -6.39
CA PHE A 15 -48.22 -29.50 -5.10
C PHE A 15 -46.88 -29.97 -4.51
N ALA A 16 -46.12 -30.81 -5.23
CA ALA A 16 -44.82 -31.33 -4.77
C ALA A 16 -43.60 -30.66 -5.42
N LEU A 17 -43.78 -29.58 -6.19
CA LEU A 17 -42.69 -28.81 -6.81
C LEU A 17 -42.37 -27.48 -6.11
N PHE A 18 -42.99 -27.19 -4.97
CA PHE A 18 -42.70 -26.00 -4.16
C PHE A 18 -42.01 -26.30 -2.82
N ALA A 19 -41.49 -27.51 -2.64
CA ALA A 19 -40.67 -27.84 -1.48
C ALA A 19 -39.19 -27.51 -1.78
N GLY A 20 -38.75 -26.34 -1.32
CA GLY A 20 -37.35 -26.14 -0.93
C GLY A 20 -36.36 -25.67 -2.00
N ASN A 21 -36.74 -24.74 -2.88
CA ASN A 21 -35.73 -23.81 -3.39
C ASN A 21 -35.48 -22.77 -2.30
N SER A 22 -34.53 -23.05 -1.40
CA SER A 22 -33.85 -21.99 -0.67
C SER A 22 -33.32 -21.03 -1.73
N ALA A 23 -33.96 -19.87 -1.88
CA ALA A 23 -33.41 -18.80 -2.68
C ALA A 23 -31.98 -18.59 -2.18
N ALA A 24 -31.00 -18.86 -3.04
CA ALA A 24 -29.63 -18.47 -2.76
C ALA A 24 -29.71 -16.97 -2.47
N HIS A 25 -29.52 -16.57 -1.21
CA HIS A 25 -29.41 -15.18 -0.84
C HIS A 25 -28.18 -14.66 -1.58
N ALA A 26 -28.38 -14.07 -2.75
CA ALA A 26 -27.36 -13.26 -3.39
C ALA A 26 -26.90 -12.26 -2.34
N ALA A 27 -25.59 -12.23 -2.07
CA ALA A 27 -25.04 -11.31 -1.08
C ALA A 27 -25.44 -9.89 -1.48
N THR A 28 -26.26 -9.25 -0.65
CA THR A 28 -26.65 -7.85 -0.87
C THR A 28 -25.51 -6.96 -0.41
N TYR A 29 -24.61 -6.66 -1.34
CA TYR A 29 -23.52 -5.72 -1.08
C TYR A 29 -24.04 -4.29 -1.02
N ALA A 30 -23.66 -3.57 0.03
CA ALA A 30 -23.80 -2.12 0.13
C ALA A 30 -22.44 -1.45 0.03
N GLN A 31 -22.40 -0.21 -0.48
CA GLN A 31 -21.17 0.58 -0.54
C GLN A 31 -20.58 0.77 0.85
N ILE A 32 -19.29 0.46 0.98
CA ILE A 32 -18.48 0.84 2.14
C ILE A 32 -17.49 1.92 1.74
N GLU A 33 -17.30 2.90 2.63
CA GLU A 33 -16.41 4.03 2.42
C GLU A 33 -15.26 4.00 3.41
N GLY A 34 -14.03 4.18 2.91
CA GLY A 34 -12.84 4.25 3.73
C GLY A 34 -11.88 5.35 3.33
N THR A 35 -11.02 5.72 4.26
CA THR A 35 -9.98 6.74 4.06
C THR A 35 -8.74 6.40 4.86
N GLY A 36 -7.62 7.05 4.55
CA GLY A 36 -6.45 7.06 5.41
C GLY A 36 -5.14 6.87 4.66
N SER A 37 -4.37 5.89 5.07
CA SER A 37 -3.00 5.67 4.65
C SER A 37 -2.79 5.66 3.13
N THR A 38 -1.89 6.53 2.65
CA THR A 38 -1.34 6.38 1.30
C THR A 38 -0.36 5.21 1.22
N TRP A 39 0.12 4.69 2.36
CA TRP A 39 1.08 3.59 2.42
C TRP A 39 0.51 2.30 1.82
N SER A 40 -0.74 1.99 2.12
CA SER A 40 -1.43 0.80 1.59
C SER A 40 -2.21 1.07 0.30
N GLN A 41 -2.26 2.32 -0.16
CA GLN A 41 -3.25 2.73 -1.16
C GLN A 41 -3.13 1.95 -2.46
N ASN A 42 -1.91 1.76 -2.99
CA ASN A 42 -1.74 1.10 -4.30
C ASN A 42 -2.26 -0.35 -4.31
N ILE A 43 -2.05 -1.11 -3.24
CA ILE A 43 -2.54 -2.49 -3.17
C ILE A 43 -4.04 -2.55 -2.84
N VAL A 44 -4.54 -1.63 -2.00
CA VAL A 44 -5.98 -1.52 -1.72
C VAL A 44 -6.76 -1.19 -2.98
N MET A 45 -6.28 -0.25 -3.79
CA MET A 45 -6.91 0.08 -5.08
C MET A 45 -6.92 -1.12 -6.03
N GLN A 46 -5.86 -1.94 -6.04
CA GLN A 46 -5.85 -3.17 -6.82
C GLN A 46 -6.91 -4.16 -6.32
N TRP A 47 -7.01 -4.37 -5.01
CA TRP A 47 -8.02 -5.27 -4.45
C TRP A 47 -9.44 -4.77 -4.71
N ILE A 48 -9.69 -3.46 -4.62
CA ILE A 48 -10.98 -2.85 -4.98
C ILE A 48 -11.32 -3.18 -6.44
N ALA A 49 -10.36 -3.03 -7.36
CA ALA A 49 -10.56 -3.39 -8.75
C ALA A 49 -10.90 -4.88 -8.92
N ASP A 50 -10.17 -5.76 -8.23
CA ASP A 50 -10.37 -7.22 -8.30
C ASP A 50 -11.77 -7.63 -7.80
N VAL A 51 -12.27 -7.01 -6.73
CA VAL A 51 -13.57 -7.38 -6.14
C VAL A 51 -14.78 -6.72 -6.79
N SER A 52 -14.58 -5.63 -7.53
CA SER A 52 -15.66 -4.84 -8.14
C SER A 52 -16.56 -5.67 -9.07
N SER A 53 -15.97 -6.60 -9.81
CA SER A 53 -16.68 -7.52 -10.72
C SER A 53 -17.64 -8.47 -9.99
N ASN A 54 -17.51 -8.63 -8.68
CA ASN A 54 -18.37 -9.48 -7.85
C ASN A 54 -19.49 -8.68 -7.17
N GLY A 55 -19.67 -7.42 -7.58
CA GLY A 55 -20.67 -6.53 -7.01
C GLY A 55 -20.30 -5.91 -5.67
N MET A 56 -19.10 -6.19 -5.13
CA MET A 56 -18.60 -5.50 -3.93
C MET A 56 -18.34 -4.02 -4.26
N GLN A 57 -18.98 -3.14 -3.50
CA GLN A 57 -18.85 -1.69 -3.63
C GLN A 57 -17.93 -1.17 -2.54
N VAL A 58 -16.66 -0.95 -2.88
CA VAL A 58 -15.64 -0.49 -1.93
C VAL A 58 -15.04 0.81 -2.43
N VAL A 59 -15.15 1.87 -1.62
CA VAL A 59 -14.55 3.18 -1.88
C VAL A 59 -13.39 3.39 -0.92
N TYR A 60 -12.26 3.87 -1.43
CA TYR A 60 -11.10 4.23 -0.62
C TYR A 60 -10.45 5.54 -1.11
N THR A 61 -10.19 6.46 -0.17
CA THR A 61 -9.50 7.72 -0.46
C THR A 61 -8.23 7.84 0.38
N GLY A 62 -7.07 7.96 -0.28
CA GLY A 62 -5.82 8.26 0.39
C GLY A 62 -5.76 9.69 0.91
N GLY A 63 -5.36 9.87 2.17
CA GLY A 63 -5.25 11.18 2.81
C GLY A 63 -4.30 11.24 4.00
N GLY A 64 -3.56 10.17 4.27
CA GLY A 64 -2.68 10.03 5.44
C GLY A 64 -3.35 9.30 6.60
N SER A 65 -2.55 8.56 7.35
CA SER A 65 -3.01 7.65 8.41
C SER A 65 -3.67 8.41 9.57
N SER A 66 -3.18 9.61 9.92
CA SER A 66 -3.81 10.46 10.94
C SER A 66 -5.19 10.96 10.50
N LYS A 67 -5.35 11.32 9.21
CA LYS A 67 -6.66 11.67 8.65
C LYS A 67 -7.62 10.49 8.69
N GLY A 68 -7.15 9.30 8.28
CA GLY A 68 -7.92 8.05 8.33
C GLY A 68 -8.56 7.79 9.68
N ARG A 69 -7.73 7.80 10.72
CA ARG A 69 -8.18 7.66 12.11
C ARG A 69 -9.16 8.74 12.56
N GLN A 70 -8.91 10.01 12.20
CA GLN A 70 -9.80 11.11 12.59
C GLN A 70 -11.18 10.99 11.90
N ASP A 71 -11.21 10.67 10.61
CA ASP A 71 -12.44 10.47 9.85
C ASP A 71 -13.24 9.26 10.39
N PHE A 72 -12.55 8.17 10.77
CA PHE A 72 -13.20 7.02 11.41
C PHE A 72 -13.81 7.38 12.77
N ALA A 73 -13.06 8.08 13.61
CA ALA A 73 -13.50 8.51 14.95
C ALA A 73 -14.72 9.44 14.89
N LYS A 74 -14.81 10.28 13.85
CA LYS A 74 -15.95 11.18 13.59
C LYS A 74 -17.16 10.49 12.97
N GLY A 75 -17.07 9.20 12.65
CA GLY A 75 -18.13 8.52 11.90
C GLY A 75 -18.35 9.12 10.52
N SER A 76 -17.30 9.60 9.85
CA SER A 76 -17.39 10.10 8.48
C SER A 76 -17.20 9.00 7.43
N VAL A 77 -16.52 7.92 7.81
CA VAL A 77 -16.27 6.72 6.98
C VAL A 77 -16.61 5.44 7.72
N ASP A 78 -16.79 4.34 6.99
CA ASP A 78 -17.15 3.04 7.56
C ASP A 78 -15.92 2.33 8.14
N TYR A 79 -14.77 2.42 7.46
CA TYR A 79 -13.48 1.88 7.90
C TYR A 79 -12.35 2.88 7.64
N ALA A 80 -11.19 2.67 8.24
CA ALA A 80 -9.99 3.44 7.91
C ALA A 80 -8.77 2.54 7.77
N ILE A 81 -7.71 3.02 7.13
CA ILE A 81 -6.44 2.31 7.05
C ILE A 81 -5.34 3.19 7.66
N SER A 82 -4.55 2.61 8.55
CA SER A 82 -3.53 3.33 9.30
C SER A 82 -2.39 2.41 9.75
N GLU A 83 -1.17 2.93 9.77
CA GLU A 83 0.01 2.34 10.40
C GLU A 83 0.25 2.97 11.79
N ILE A 84 -0.54 3.98 12.15
CA ILE A 84 -0.49 4.70 13.42
C ILE A 84 -1.69 4.24 14.26
N PRO A 85 -1.47 3.69 15.46
CA PRO A 85 -2.56 3.44 16.38
C PRO A 85 -3.11 4.74 16.98
N TYR A 86 -4.26 4.68 17.65
CA TYR A 86 -4.79 5.81 18.40
C TYR A 86 -3.87 6.09 19.59
N GLN A 87 -3.28 7.27 19.63
CA GLN A 87 -2.29 7.65 20.64
C GLN A 87 -2.93 8.21 21.91
N GLY A 88 -4.25 8.43 21.93
CA GLY A 88 -5.00 8.97 23.06
C GLY A 88 -4.88 10.48 23.08
N THR A 89 -3.65 10.96 22.94
CA THR A 89 -3.32 12.35 22.64
C THR A 89 -2.34 12.36 21.47
N ASP A 90 -2.60 13.21 20.46
CA ASP A 90 -1.68 13.37 19.34
C ASP A 90 -0.45 14.21 19.71
N GLU A 91 0.47 14.34 18.77
CA GLU A 91 1.69 15.11 18.95
C GLU A 91 1.51 16.61 19.25
N ASN A 92 0.31 17.16 18.99
CA ASN A 92 -0.04 18.56 19.22
C ASN A 92 -0.87 18.75 20.50
N GLY A 93 -1.14 17.68 21.26
CA GLY A 93 -1.93 17.74 22.48
C GLY A 93 -3.44 17.59 22.26
N ALA A 94 -3.90 17.30 21.04
CA ALA A 94 -5.32 17.08 20.76
C ALA A 94 -5.73 15.63 21.06
N SER A 95 -7.02 15.40 21.35
CA SER A 95 -7.56 14.06 21.56
C SER A 95 -7.38 13.20 20.31
N ASP A 96 -6.75 12.03 20.48
CA ASP A 96 -6.51 11.04 19.42
C ASP A 96 -7.07 9.67 19.83
N THR A 97 -8.39 9.61 19.94
CA THR A 97 -9.14 8.40 20.30
C THR A 97 -10.15 8.05 19.20
N SER A 98 -10.81 6.90 19.30
CA SER A 98 -11.89 6.52 18.40
C SER A 98 -13.18 7.34 18.57
N GLY A 99 -13.21 8.33 19.48
CA GLY A 99 -14.40 9.12 19.77
C GLY A 99 -15.54 8.30 20.38
N GLY A 100 -15.23 7.19 21.05
CA GLY A 100 -16.22 6.26 21.61
C GLY A 100 -16.80 5.27 20.60
N ARG A 101 -16.33 5.28 19.35
CA ARG A 101 -16.70 4.27 18.36
C ARG A 101 -15.94 2.97 18.62
N ASP A 102 -16.66 1.87 18.79
CA ASP A 102 -16.07 0.54 18.98
C ASP A 102 -15.32 0.07 17.73
N TYR A 103 -14.09 -0.41 17.89
CA TYR A 103 -13.23 -0.79 16.78
C TYR A 103 -12.27 -1.94 17.09
N ALA A 104 -11.63 -2.47 16.04
CA ALA A 104 -10.46 -3.33 16.12
C ALA A 104 -9.43 -2.99 15.04
N TYR A 105 -8.16 -3.26 15.33
CA TYR A 105 -7.08 -3.25 14.34
C TYR A 105 -6.96 -4.61 13.66
N LEU A 106 -6.94 -4.61 12.33
CA LEU A 106 -6.85 -5.81 11.50
C LEU A 106 -5.67 -5.66 10.53
N PRO A 107 -4.59 -6.47 10.65
CA PRO A 107 -3.46 -6.43 9.71
C PRO A 107 -3.91 -6.79 8.29
N ILE A 108 -3.62 -5.95 7.28
CA ILE A 108 -4.06 -6.22 5.89
C ILE A 108 -2.93 -6.52 4.91
N VAL A 109 -1.77 -5.86 5.02
CA VAL A 109 -0.64 -6.07 4.10
C VAL A 109 0.67 -5.68 4.75
N ALA A 110 1.76 -6.34 4.35
CA ALA A 110 3.11 -6.04 4.78
C ALA A 110 3.90 -5.32 3.68
N GLY A 111 4.95 -4.61 4.08
CA GLY A 111 5.77 -3.83 3.16
C GLY A 111 7.03 -3.29 3.82
N GLY A 112 7.91 -2.73 3.01
CA GLY A 112 9.08 -2.01 3.47
C GLY A 112 8.99 -0.53 3.13
N THR A 113 9.30 0.32 4.10
CA THR A 113 9.53 1.75 3.82
C THR A 113 10.86 1.87 3.07
N ALA A 114 10.78 2.26 1.81
CA ALA A 114 11.88 2.42 0.89
C ALA A 114 12.43 3.85 0.94
N PHE A 115 13.73 3.98 0.66
CA PHE A 115 14.38 5.27 0.50
C PHE A 115 14.69 5.48 -0.97
N THR A 116 13.80 6.17 -1.67
CA THR A 116 13.97 6.50 -3.08
C THR A 116 14.74 7.79 -3.24
N TYR A 117 15.49 7.93 -4.32
CA TYR A 117 16.36 9.09 -4.53
C TYR A 117 16.48 9.42 -6.01
N GLN A 118 16.84 10.68 -6.29
CA GLN A 118 17.35 11.08 -7.59
C GLN A 118 18.75 11.66 -7.39
N LEU A 119 19.77 10.93 -7.84
CA LEU A 119 21.16 11.34 -7.79
C LEU A 119 21.79 11.03 -9.15
N LYS A 120 22.31 12.05 -9.84
CA LYS A 120 22.90 11.93 -11.16
C LYS A 120 24.39 12.29 -11.14
N VAL A 121 25.17 11.56 -11.93
CA VAL A 121 26.54 11.94 -12.32
C VAL A 121 26.51 12.25 -13.82
N GLY A 122 26.67 13.53 -14.16
CA GLY A 122 26.33 14.01 -15.51
C GLY A 122 24.86 13.73 -15.81
N THR A 123 24.59 13.00 -16.89
CA THR A 123 23.23 12.58 -17.31
C THR A 123 22.82 11.21 -16.77
N THR A 124 23.72 10.50 -16.08
CA THR A 124 23.47 9.10 -15.66
C THR A 124 22.92 9.03 -14.24
N MET A 125 21.81 8.31 -14.06
CA MET A 125 21.25 8.02 -12.73
C MET A 125 22.18 7.09 -11.94
N VAL A 126 22.51 7.46 -10.71
CA VAL A 126 23.20 6.58 -9.77
C VAL A 126 22.27 5.45 -9.36
N ARG A 127 22.75 4.21 -9.52
CA ARG A 127 22.08 3.00 -9.05
C ARG A 127 22.94 2.28 -8.03
N ASN A 128 22.34 1.37 -7.28
CA ASN A 128 22.99 0.59 -6.20
C ASN A 128 23.59 1.44 -5.09
N LEU A 129 22.94 2.56 -4.76
CA LEU A 129 23.31 3.33 -3.59
C LEU A 129 23.05 2.51 -2.32
N ARG A 130 24.07 2.43 -1.48
CA ARG A 130 24.04 1.77 -0.18
C ARG A 130 24.12 2.81 0.91
N LEU A 131 23.32 2.64 1.97
CA LEU A 131 23.43 3.43 3.18
C LEU A 131 23.27 2.52 4.40
N SER A 132 24.08 2.76 5.42
CA SER A 132 23.82 2.26 6.76
C SER A 132 22.70 3.07 7.41
N GLY A 133 22.04 2.51 8.42
CA GLY A 133 21.02 3.26 9.13
C GLY A 133 21.57 4.45 9.92
N ASP A 134 22.85 4.43 10.31
CA ASP A 134 23.53 5.59 10.93
C ASP A 134 23.70 6.73 9.94
N THR A 135 24.20 6.45 8.73
CA THR A 135 24.29 7.44 7.64
C THR A 135 22.91 7.99 7.29
N LEU A 136 21.92 7.12 7.17
CA LEU A 136 20.55 7.52 6.84
C LEU A 136 19.92 8.39 7.93
N ALA A 137 20.08 8.02 9.21
CA ALA A 137 19.65 8.82 10.35
C ALA A 137 20.30 10.20 10.35
N LYS A 138 21.60 10.29 10.01
CA LYS A 138 22.32 11.58 9.92
C LYS A 138 21.87 12.43 8.74
N ILE A 139 21.55 11.84 7.59
CA ILE A 139 20.96 12.56 6.45
C ILE A 139 19.63 13.20 6.87
N PHE A 140 18.75 12.39 7.46
CA PHE A 140 17.41 12.83 7.86
C PHE A 140 17.40 13.68 9.14
N ALA A 141 18.48 13.71 9.91
CA ALA A 141 18.72 14.64 11.01
C ALA A 141 19.51 15.91 10.58
N ASN A 142 19.72 16.13 9.27
CA ASN A 142 20.45 17.28 8.72
C ASN A 142 21.91 17.39 9.22
N LYS A 143 22.53 16.26 9.59
CA LYS A 143 23.95 16.16 10.00
C LYS A 143 24.86 15.80 8.82
N ILE A 144 24.37 15.03 7.85
CA ILE A 144 25.01 14.80 6.56
C ILE A 144 24.20 15.56 5.51
N THR A 145 24.81 16.54 4.87
CA THR A 145 24.11 17.51 3.99
C THR A 145 24.63 17.52 2.56
N ASN A 146 25.61 16.68 2.22
CA ASN A 146 26.20 16.58 0.88
C ASN A 146 26.41 15.10 0.49
N TRP A 147 26.18 14.76 -0.77
CA TRP A 147 26.30 13.40 -1.30
C TRP A 147 27.73 12.87 -1.29
N ASN A 148 28.75 13.74 -1.35
CA ASN A 148 30.16 13.36 -1.28
C ASN A 148 30.69 13.11 0.14
N ASP A 149 29.80 13.03 1.15
CA ASP A 149 30.20 12.81 2.54
C ASP A 149 31.00 11.49 2.71
N PRO A 150 32.08 11.47 3.52
CA PRO A 150 32.88 10.28 3.74
C PRO A 150 32.09 9.07 4.27
N ALA A 151 31.02 9.28 5.05
CA ALA A 151 30.17 8.19 5.54
C ALA A 151 29.40 7.50 4.40
N ILE A 152 28.89 8.28 3.43
CA ILE A 152 28.25 7.75 2.23
C ILE A 152 29.29 7.00 1.38
N THR A 153 30.48 7.57 1.21
CA THR A 153 31.58 6.91 0.48
C THR A 153 31.96 5.57 1.11
N LYS A 154 32.04 5.52 2.45
CA LYS A 154 32.31 4.29 3.21
C LYS A 154 31.23 3.22 2.99
N ASP A 155 29.95 3.59 3.07
CA ASP A 155 28.84 2.66 2.84
C ASP A 155 28.82 2.08 1.40
N ASN A 156 29.48 2.76 0.46
CA ASN A 156 29.57 2.37 -0.94
C ASN A 156 30.96 1.85 -1.32
N ASN A 157 31.70 1.29 -0.36
CA ASN A 157 33.00 0.64 -0.56
C ASN A 157 34.03 1.54 -1.29
N GLY A 158 34.08 2.81 -0.91
CA GLY A 158 35.02 3.79 -1.48
C GLY A 158 34.52 4.50 -2.74
N ARG A 159 33.34 4.15 -3.28
CA ARG A 159 32.73 4.88 -4.39
C ARG A 159 32.42 6.32 -3.97
N THR A 160 32.98 7.27 -4.70
CA THR A 160 32.74 8.70 -4.48
C THR A 160 31.52 9.19 -5.26
N PHE A 161 30.91 10.25 -4.75
CA PHE A 161 29.73 10.90 -5.33
C PHE A 161 30.01 12.38 -5.57
N PRO A 162 29.25 13.05 -6.46
CA PRO A 162 29.44 14.47 -6.73
C PRO A 162 29.21 15.31 -5.46
N SER A 163 29.92 16.43 -5.35
CA SER A 163 29.62 17.45 -4.34
C SER A 163 28.29 18.10 -4.68
N LEU A 164 27.21 17.53 -4.13
CA LEU A 164 25.84 17.88 -4.42
C LEU A 164 25.08 17.94 -3.10
N PRO A 165 24.42 19.08 -2.76
CA PRO A 165 23.62 19.17 -1.57
C PRO A 165 22.51 18.11 -1.52
N ILE A 166 22.37 17.45 -0.38
CA ILE A 166 21.27 16.52 -0.13
C ILE A 166 20.03 17.32 0.22
N THR A 167 18.92 17.00 -0.42
CA THR A 167 17.61 17.60 -0.15
C THR A 167 16.62 16.51 0.25
N PRO A 168 16.38 16.29 1.56
CA PRO A 168 15.41 15.30 1.98
C PRO A 168 13.99 15.75 1.61
N VAL A 169 13.22 14.87 0.99
CA VAL A 169 11.78 15.05 0.74
C VAL A 169 11.04 14.23 1.78
N VAL A 170 10.28 14.90 2.63
CA VAL A 170 9.59 14.31 3.77
C VAL A 170 8.08 14.53 3.65
N ARG A 171 7.30 13.75 4.39
CA ARG A 171 5.84 13.91 4.40
C ARG A 171 5.44 15.17 5.14
N SER A 172 4.56 15.98 4.55
CA SER A 172 3.99 17.18 5.19
C SER A 172 2.66 16.91 5.90
N ASP A 173 2.01 15.78 5.61
CA ASP A 173 0.76 15.32 6.20
C ASP A 173 0.99 14.31 7.34
N GLY A 174 -0.07 14.01 8.09
CA GLY A 174 -0.04 13.04 9.19
C GLY A 174 0.07 11.62 8.65
N SER A 175 1.31 11.12 8.61
CA SER A 175 1.71 9.98 7.80
C SER A 175 2.15 8.78 8.63
N GLY A 176 1.58 7.61 8.34
CA GLY A 176 2.04 6.35 8.90
C GLY A 176 3.46 5.97 8.46
N THR A 177 3.86 6.35 7.25
CA THR A 177 5.25 6.20 6.77
C THR A 177 6.23 6.99 7.63
N THR A 178 5.88 8.24 7.98
CA THR A 178 6.65 9.06 8.92
C THR A 178 6.71 8.40 10.29
N ALA A 179 5.58 7.93 10.79
CA ALA A 179 5.50 7.27 12.09
C ALA A 179 6.39 6.02 12.16
N GLN A 180 6.37 5.18 11.12
CA GLN A 180 7.23 3.99 11.02
C GLN A 180 8.71 4.36 10.97
N PHE A 181 9.09 5.30 10.10
CA PHE A 181 10.49 5.70 9.96
C PHE A 181 11.03 6.34 11.24
N THR A 182 10.28 7.26 11.84
CA THR A 182 10.71 7.96 13.06
C THR A 182 10.69 7.07 14.29
N THR A 183 9.81 6.09 14.37
CA THR A 183 9.85 5.05 15.42
C THR A 183 11.12 4.23 15.32
N TRP A 184 11.51 3.80 14.12
CA TRP A 184 12.79 3.12 13.92
C TRP A 184 13.99 4.00 14.26
N LEU A 185 13.98 5.28 13.87
CA LEU A 185 15.02 6.24 14.26
C LEU A 185 15.10 6.41 15.79
N ASP A 186 13.97 6.50 16.49
CA ASP A 186 13.95 6.62 17.96
C ASP A 186 14.47 5.36 18.66
N LYS A 187 14.17 4.18 18.11
CA LYS A 187 14.56 2.90 18.69
C LYS A 187 16.02 2.55 18.42
N GLU A 188 16.46 2.67 17.17
CA GLU A 188 17.78 2.20 16.73
C GLU A 188 18.86 3.29 16.72
N TYR A 189 18.46 4.57 16.59
CA TYR A 189 19.37 5.71 16.41
C TYR A 189 19.02 6.88 17.33
N SER A 190 18.57 6.59 18.56
CA SER A 190 18.09 7.58 19.54
C SER A 190 19.08 8.73 19.79
N SER A 191 20.39 8.47 19.80
CA SER A 191 21.45 9.47 20.01
C SER A 191 21.57 10.49 18.86
N ILE A 192 21.06 10.16 17.67
CA ILE A 192 20.99 11.04 16.51
C ILE A 192 19.60 11.68 16.43
N TRP A 193 18.55 10.86 16.57
CA TRP A 193 17.16 11.26 16.37
C TRP A 193 16.63 12.16 17.48
N ARG A 194 16.76 11.78 18.76
CA ARG A 194 16.14 12.53 19.86
C ARG A 194 16.66 13.96 19.98
N PRO A 195 17.97 14.25 19.80
CA PRO A 195 18.44 15.64 19.73
C PRO A 195 17.87 16.42 18.54
N TYR A 196 17.64 15.76 17.40
CA TYR A 196 17.03 16.40 16.23
C TYR A 196 15.54 16.66 16.43
N PHE A 197 14.80 15.68 16.95
CA PHE A 197 13.36 15.75 17.15
C PHE A 197 12.97 16.59 18.36
N GLY A 198 13.77 16.56 19.42
CA GLY A 198 13.53 17.26 20.69
C GLY A 198 12.78 16.44 21.74
N ARG A 199 12.37 15.20 21.41
CA ARG A 199 11.72 14.27 22.35
C ARG A 199 11.92 12.82 21.90
N SER A 200 11.45 11.89 22.73
CA SER A 200 11.37 10.46 22.38
C SER A 200 9.99 10.08 21.85
N GLY A 201 9.90 8.95 21.16
CA GLY A 201 8.64 8.38 20.68
C GLY A 201 8.28 8.69 19.22
N LEU A 202 7.10 8.23 18.84
CA LEU A 202 6.53 8.30 17.49
C LEU A 202 6.08 9.73 17.13
N THR A 203 6.06 10.05 15.84
CA THR A 203 5.39 11.23 15.31
C THR A 203 4.74 10.94 13.97
N SER A 204 3.54 11.47 13.74
CA SER A 204 2.89 11.42 12.42
C SER A 204 3.42 12.52 11.48
N TYR A 205 3.93 13.62 12.05
CA TYR A 205 4.43 14.77 11.30
C TYR A 205 5.95 14.88 11.43
N TYR A 206 6.65 14.92 10.30
CA TYR A 206 8.10 14.99 10.31
C TYR A 206 8.56 16.39 10.73
N PRO A 207 9.46 16.53 11.72
CA PRO A 207 9.98 17.83 12.16
C PRO A 207 10.95 18.38 11.10
N ARG A 208 10.41 19.10 10.11
CA ARG A 208 11.17 19.67 8.98
C ARG A 208 12.16 20.73 9.45
N LYS A 209 13.42 20.62 8.99
CA LYS A 209 14.49 21.62 9.22
C LYS A 209 15.37 21.73 7.98
N GLY A 210 16.11 22.83 7.86
CA GLY A 210 17.08 23.02 6.78
C GLY A 210 16.44 22.98 5.39
N ARG A 211 17.04 22.21 4.47
CA ARG A 211 16.64 22.16 3.04
C ARG A 211 15.44 21.26 2.75
N MET A 212 14.81 20.69 3.77
CA MET A 212 13.78 19.65 3.57
C MET A 212 12.56 20.19 2.82
N ILE A 213 12.10 19.42 1.84
CA ILE A 213 10.85 19.69 1.12
C ILE A 213 9.76 18.84 1.76
N GLY A 214 8.62 19.46 2.08
CA GLY A 214 7.43 18.75 2.55
C GLY A 214 6.47 18.48 1.39
N ALA A 215 6.02 17.24 1.23
CA ALA A 215 4.99 16.87 0.26
C ALA A 215 3.92 15.99 0.92
N ALA A 216 2.65 16.20 0.56
CA ALA A 216 1.53 15.48 1.17
C ALA A 216 1.22 14.21 0.38
N GLY A 217 1.22 13.06 1.06
CA GLY A 217 1.03 11.76 0.40
C GLY A 217 2.30 11.21 -0.25
N SER A 218 2.31 9.89 -0.42
CA SER A 218 3.47 9.16 -0.95
C SER A 218 3.69 9.41 -2.45
N ASP A 219 2.62 9.64 -3.19
CA ASP A 219 2.64 10.03 -4.60
C ASP A 219 3.33 11.38 -4.81
N GLN A 220 3.02 12.38 -3.97
CA GLN A 220 3.63 13.71 -4.10
C GLN A 220 5.10 13.71 -3.67
N VAL A 221 5.48 12.93 -2.64
CA VAL A 221 6.90 12.72 -2.32
C VAL A 221 7.63 12.10 -3.52
N MET A 222 7.07 11.04 -4.14
CA MET A 222 7.66 10.44 -5.33
C MET A 222 7.73 11.43 -6.51
N ASN A 223 6.69 12.22 -6.73
CA ASN A 223 6.66 13.22 -7.81
C ASN A 223 7.71 14.32 -7.60
N GLN A 224 7.89 14.79 -6.36
CA GLN A 224 8.92 15.77 -6.01
C GLN A 224 10.33 15.22 -6.25
N ILE A 225 10.58 13.96 -5.89
CA ILE A 225 11.87 13.29 -6.11
C ILE A 225 12.09 13.04 -7.60
N ALA A 226 11.05 12.70 -8.35
CA ALA A 226 11.14 12.39 -9.77
C ALA A 226 11.17 13.61 -10.70
N ALA A 227 10.91 14.81 -10.17
CA ALA A 227 10.92 16.04 -10.96
C ALA A 227 12.29 16.26 -11.62
N ARG A 228 12.31 17.01 -12.74
CA ARG A 228 13.57 17.38 -13.42
C ARG A 228 14.54 18.15 -12.52
N THR A 229 14.00 18.87 -11.54
CA THR A 229 14.76 19.60 -10.51
C THR A 229 15.11 18.74 -9.28
N GLY A 230 14.76 17.45 -9.30
CA GLY A 230 14.91 16.53 -8.17
C GLY A 230 16.33 16.01 -7.96
N ASN A 231 17.30 16.33 -8.81
CA ASN A 231 18.68 15.86 -8.61
C ASN A 231 19.23 16.32 -7.26
N GLY A 232 19.71 15.38 -6.45
CA GLY A 232 20.15 15.59 -5.08
C GLY A 232 19.10 15.23 -4.02
N THR A 233 17.88 14.83 -4.41
CA THR A 233 16.82 14.48 -3.47
C THR A 233 16.86 13.02 -3.00
N ILE A 234 16.41 12.80 -1.77
CA ILE A 234 16.15 11.48 -1.17
C ILE A 234 14.89 11.60 -0.31
N GLY A 235 14.01 10.60 -0.34
CA GLY A 235 12.82 10.58 0.52
C GLY A 235 12.42 9.17 0.93
N TYR A 236 11.53 9.09 1.91
CA TYR A 236 11.01 7.83 2.44
C TYR A 236 9.54 7.65 2.03
N ILE A 237 9.26 6.56 1.34
CA ILE A 237 7.91 6.17 0.89
C ILE A 237 7.85 4.65 0.76
N GLU A 238 6.67 4.13 0.52
CA GLU A 238 6.43 2.71 0.33
C GLU A 238 7.02 2.24 -0.98
N TYR A 239 7.60 1.05 -0.97
CA TYR A 239 8.30 0.53 -2.13
C TYR A 239 7.44 0.44 -3.41
N SER A 240 6.12 0.33 -3.26
CA SER A 240 5.18 0.35 -4.38
C SER A 240 5.28 1.61 -5.24
N TYR A 241 5.61 2.77 -4.68
CA TYR A 241 5.69 4.02 -5.43
C TYR A 241 6.93 4.12 -6.34
N PRO A 242 8.18 3.93 -5.85
CA PRO A 242 9.35 3.94 -6.74
C PRO A 242 9.36 2.76 -7.72
N LEU A 243 8.82 1.59 -7.34
CA LEU A 243 8.69 0.44 -8.24
C LEU A 243 7.80 0.75 -9.46
N ASN A 244 6.73 1.51 -9.26
CA ASN A 244 5.78 1.90 -10.31
C ASN A 244 6.09 3.25 -10.97
N LYS A 245 7.21 3.89 -10.60
CA LYS A 245 7.65 5.17 -11.19
C LYS A 245 8.82 4.92 -12.14
N THR A 246 8.66 5.30 -13.41
CA THR A 246 9.74 5.20 -14.40
C THR A 246 10.63 6.45 -14.36
N ALA A 247 11.94 6.24 -14.25
CA ALA A 247 12.97 7.26 -14.36
C ALA A 247 13.31 7.58 -15.83
N GLU A 248 14.11 8.62 -16.06
CA GLU A 248 14.48 9.08 -17.41
C GLU A 248 15.23 8.02 -18.23
N ASP A 249 15.89 7.06 -17.57
CA ASP A 249 16.59 5.94 -18.22
C ASP A 249 15.68 4.75 -18.57
N GLY A 250 14.35 4.92 -18.46
CA GLY A 250 13.35 3.91 -18.83
C GLY A 250 13.16 2.78 -17.81
N LYS A 251 13.80 2.87 -16.65
CA LYS A 251 13.74 1.86 -15.58
C LYS A 251 12.97 2.39 -14.37
N PRO A 252 12.53 1.53 -13.43
CA PRO A 252 12.00 1.98 -12.15
C PRO A 252 12.95 2.93 -11.39
N PHE A 253 12.39 3.81 -10.55
CA PHE A 253 13.17 4.70 -9.71
C PHE A 253 14.03 3.89 -8.73
N PRO A 254 15.32 4.22 -8.57
CA PRO A 254 16.19 3.47 -7.70
C PRO A 254 15.83 3.72 -6.23
N VAL A 255 16.03 2.68 -5.42
CA VAL A 255 15.96 2.77 -3.95
C VAL A 255 17.31 2.42 -3.34
N VAL A 256 17.54 2.92 -2.13
CA VAL A 256 18.70 2.58 -1.31
C VAL A 256 18.63 1.12 -0.89
N LYS A 257 19.77 0.43 -0.96
CA LYS A 257 19.98 -0.82 -0.22
C LYS A 257 20.39 -0.48 1.21
N LEU A 258 19.61 -0.91 2.19
CA LEU A 258 19.81 -0.57 3.60
C LEU A 258 20.63 -1.66 4.30
N LEU A 259 21.68 -1.28 5.04
CA LEU A 259 22.45 -2.22 5.85
C LEU A 259 21.58 -2.82 6.96
N ASN A 260 21.49 -4.15 7.01
CA ASN A 260 20.85 -4.87 8.10
C ASN A 260 21.86 -5.40 9.14
N ARG A 261 21.35 -5.96 10.25
CA ARG A 261 22.20 -6.53 11.32
C ARG A 261 22.86 -7.86 10.92
N GLY A 262 22.43 -8.49 9.83
CA GLY A 262 23.11 -9.62 9.22
C GLY A 262 24.38 -9.23 8.44
N GLY A 263 24.67 -7.93 8.29
CA GLY A 263 25.87 -7.43 7.62
C GLY A 263 25.73 -7.31 6.10
N TYR A 264 24.51 -7.22 5.58
CA TYR A 264 24.21 -7.09 4.16
C TYR A 264 23.35 -5.87 3.87
N TYR A 265 23.58 -5.25 2.72
CA TYR A 265 22.75 -4.19 2.18
C TYR A 265 21.60 -4.79 1.37
N VAL A 266 20.36 -4.57 1.80
CA VAL A 266 19.17 -5.22 1.21
C VAL A 266 18.09 -4.22 0.80
N GLU A 267 17.31 -4.59 -0.21
CA GLU A 267 16.13 -3.83 -0.68
C GLU A 267 14.84 -4.30 0.01
N PRO A 268 13.78 -3.47 0.06
CA PRO A 268 12.47 -3.82 0.62
C PRO A 268 11.64 -4.75 -0.30
N THR A 269 12.24 -5.82 -0.82
CA THR A 269 11.53 -6.82 -1.64
C THR A 269 10.55 -7.62 -0.79
N GLN A 270 9.55 -8.24 -1.45
CA GLN A 270 8.59 -9.12 -0.77
C GLN A 270 9.27 -10.20 0.09
N TYR A 271 10.39 -10.76 -0.38
CA TYR A 271 11.12 -11.82 0.30
C TYR A 271 11.81 -11.30 1.56
N ASN A 272 12.50 -10.17 1.44
CA ASN A 272 13.26 -9.58 2.54
C ASN A 272 12.33 -9.08 3.65
N VAL A 273 11.18 -8.53 3.27
CA VAL A 273 10.12 -8.13 4.20
C VAL A 273 9.48 -9.35 4.88
N ALA A 274 9.17 -10.41 4.14
CA ALA A 274 8.63 -11.64 4.71
C ALA A 274 9.57 -12.29 5.73
N VAL A 275 10.88 -12.32 5.44
CA VAL A 275 11.90 -12.80 6.38
C VAL A 275 11.92 -11.95 7.64
N ALA A 276 11.97 -10.62 7.49
CA ALA A 276 12.04 -9.70 8.63
C ALA A 276 10.80 -9.83 9.54
N LEU A 277 9.60 -9.93 8.95
CA LEU A 277 8.34 -10.04 9.69
C LEU A 277 8.14 -11.38 10.41
N THR A 278 9.00 -12.38 10.21
CA THR A 278 9.05 -13.56 11.11
C THR A 278 9.41 -13.19 12.56
N LYS A 279 9.95 -11.98 12.78
CA LYS A 279 10.28 -11.44 14.10
C LYS A 279 9.24 -10.44 14.64
N ALA A 280 8.19 -10.14 13.87
CA ALA A 280 7.13 -9.25 14.31
C ALA A 280 6.26 -9.95 15.37
N ARG A 281 5.78 -9.17 16.34
CA ARG A 281 4.79 -9.61 17.34
C ARG A 281 3.59 -8.67 17.32
N ILE A 282 2.43 -9.22 17.66
CA ILE A 282 1.22 -8.44 17.93
C ILE A 282 1.17 -8.18 19.43
N ASN A 283 0.80 -6.97 19.84
CA ASN A 283 0.48 -6.69 21.23
C ASN A 283 -0.89 -7.33 21.59
N GLU A 284 -0.88 -8.40 22.36
CA GLU A 284 -2.09 -9.13 22.76
C GLU A 284 -2.64 -8.69 24.13
N ASP A 285 -2.04 -7.68 24.76
CA ASP A 285 -2.55 -7.13 26.02
C ASP A 285 -3.80 -6.29 25.76
N ALA A 286 -4.97 -6.85 26.06
CA ALA A 286 -6.28 -6.19 25.89
C ALA A 286 -6.48 -4.96 26.79
N SER A 287 -5.67 -4.79 27.84
CA SER A 287 -5.68 -3.58 28.68
C SER A 287 -4.83 -2.46 28.10
N SER A 288 -3.95 -2.79 27.15
CA SER A 288 -3.10 -1.83 26.48
C SER A 288 -3.89 -1.00 25.49
N GLN A 289 -3.65 0.30 25.48
CA GLN A 289 -4.11 1.18 24.41
C GLN A 289 -3.58 0.78 23.02
N LEU A 290 -2.45 0.05 23.00
CA LEU A 290 -1.81 -0.45 21.80
C LEU A 290 -2.23 -1.90 21.46
N TYR A 291 -3.31 -2.41 22.05
CA TYR A 291 -3.83 -3.74 21.79
C TYR A 291 -4.04 -3.98 20.28
N LEU A 292 -3.61 -5.14 19.79
CA LEU A 292 -3.61 -5.58 18.39
C LEU A 292 -2.69 -4.80 17.43
N THR A 293 -1.76 -4.01 17.96
CA THR A 293 -0.78 -3.26 17.15
C THR A 293 0.59 -3.94 17.13
N GLN A 294 1.49 -3.46 16.27
CA GLN A 294 2.79 -4.08 15.98
C GLN A 294 3.83 -3.78 17.04
N ILE A 295 4.59 -4.81 17.39
CA ILE A 295 5.86 -4.73 18.10
C ILE A 295 6.95 -5.17 17.12
N LEU A 296 7.78 -4.22 16.68
CA LEU A 296 8.75 -4.40 15.60
C LEU A 296 10.23 -4.38 16.05
N ASP A 297 10.53 -4.29 17.35
CA ASP A 297 11.92 -4.22 17.83
C ASP A 297 12.76 -5.42 17.31
N GLY A 298 12.15 -6.62 17.27
CA GLY A 298 12.78 -7.83 16.71
C GLY A 298 12.96 -7.82 15.18
N VAL A 299 12.16 -7.01 14.47
CA VAL A 299 12.26 -6.81 13.01
C VAL A 299 13.42 -5.87 12.72
N TYR A 300 13.53 -4.77 13.47
CA TYR A 300 14.58 -3.75 13.32
C TYR A 300 15.98 -4.32 13.53
N ASN A 301 16.13 -5.24 14.48
CA ASN A 301 17.41 -5.84 14.85
C ASN A 301 17.64 -7.25 14.30
N ALA A 302 16.79 -7.73 13.39
CA ALA A 302 16.89 -9.07 12.82
C ALA A 302 18.27 -9.33 12.20
N THR A 303 18.90 -10.44 12.59
CA THR A 303 20.26 -10.83 12.18
C THR A 303 20.30 -11.74 10.95
N ASP A 304 19.14 -12.13 10.42
CA ASP A 304 19.08 -12.89 9.15
C ASP A 304 19.60 -11.97 8.01
N PRO A 305 20.60 -12.40 7.23
CA PRO A 305 21.15 -11.62 6.12
C PRO A 305 20.11 -11.09 5.13
N ARG A 306 18.96 -11.75 5.02
CA ARG A 306 17.88 -11.40 4.08
C ARG A 306 16.91 -10.36 4.65
N ALA A 307 16.91 -10.11 5.96
CA ALA A 307 15.89 -9.27 6.60
C ALA A 307 16.05 -7.79 6.22
N TYR A 308 14.98 -7.16 5.74
CA TYR A 308 14.94 -5.71 5.54
C TYR A 308 14.60 -4.99 6.87
N PRO A 309 15.42 -4.04 7.36
CA PRO A 309 15.24 -3.47 8.70
C PRO A 309 13.97 -2.62 8.88
N LEU A 310 13.49 -1.98 7.81
CA LEU A 310 12.34 -1.07 7.86
C LEU A 310 11.04 -1.74 7.36
N SER A 311 10.86 -2.99 7.75
CA SER A 311 9.67 -3.79 7.45
C SER A 311 8.57 -3.58 8.49
N SER A 312 7.33 -3.50 8.01
CA SER A 312 6.14 -3.23 8.82
C SER A 312 4.90 -3.80 8.16
N TYR A 313 3.76 -3.68 8.84
CA TYR A 313 2.44 -3.96 8.25
C TYR A 313 1.43 -2.86 8.61
N SER A 314 0.44 -2.72 7.74
CA SER A 314 -0.65 -1.75 7.88
C SER A 314 -1.90 -2.41 8.44
N TYR A 315 -2.73 -1.61 9.13
CA TYR A 315 -3.99 -2.06 9.71
C TYR A 315 -5.16 -1.41 9.00
N MET A 316 -6.21 -2.20 8.78
CA MET A 316 -7.56 -1.66 8.69
C MET A 316 -8.14 -1.51 10.09
N ILE A 317 -8.68 -0.33 10.38
CA ILE A 317 -9.50 -0.03 11.54
C ILE A 317 -10.94 -0.33 11.15
N ILE A 318 -11.51 -1.37 11.75
CA ILE A 318 -12.87 -1.86 11.42
C ILE A 318 -13.84 -1.54 12.55
N PRO A 319 -15.11 -1.22 12.24
CA PRO A 319 -16.13 -0.96 13.26
C PRO A 319 -16.63 -2.28 13.85
N THR A 320 -16.66 -2.37 15.18
CA THR A 320 -17.09 -3.59 15.90
C THR A 320 -18.31 -3.37 16.78
N GLY A 321 -18.86 -2.16 16.79
CA GLY A 321 -20.03 -1.80 17.59
C GLY A 321 -21.32 -2.42 17.05
N LYS A 322 -22.12 -3.02 17.95
CA LYS A 322 -23.47 -3.51 17.65
C LYS A 322 -24.40 -2.39 17.21
N THR A 323 -24.26 -1.22 17.82
CA THR A 323 -25.11 -0.03 17.62
C THR A 323 -24.43 1.05 16.78
N ASP A 324 -23.42 0.70 15.97
CA ASP A 324 -22.79 1.64 15.04
C ASP A 324 -23.80 2.06 13.96
N SER A 325 -24.21 3.34 13.99
CA SER A 325 -25.28 3.89 13.16
C SER A 325 -24.94 3.97 11.67
N ARG A 326 -23.65 3.89 11.29
CA ARG A 326 -23.24 3.85 9.88
C ARG A 326 -23.35 2.46 9.27
N MET A 327 -23.28 1.44 10.11
CA MET A 327 -23.09 0.07 9.68
C MET A 327 -24.44 -0.63 9.63
N THR A 328 -24.88 -0.96 8.42
CA THR A 328 -25.97 -1.91 8.18
C THR A 328 -25.41 -3.34 8.08
N THR A 329 -26.28 -4.35 8.13
CA THR A 329 -25.89 -5.74 7.87
C THR A 329 -25.20 -5.89 6.51
N ALA A 330 -25.76 -5.25 5.47
CA ALA A 330 -25.19 -5.26 4.11
C ALA A 330 -23.78 -4.64 4.07
N LYS A 331 -23.54 -3.52 4.75
CA LYS A 331 -22.19 -2.92 4.83
C LYS A 331 -21.21 -3.80 5.59
N ARG A 332 -21.64 -4.41 6.70
CA ARG A 332 -20.81 -5.37 7.45
C ARG A 332 -20.47 -6.59 6.59
N GLN A 333 -21.41 -7.07 5.76
CA GLN A 333 -21.16 -8.14 4.81
C GLN A 333 -20.12 -7.75 3.75
N THR A 334 -20.29 -6.60 3.08
CA THR A 334 -19.30 -6.09 2.12
C THR A 334 -17.91 -5.99 2.75
N LEU A 335 -17.82 -5.44 3.96
CA LEU A 335 -16.55 -5.30 4.66
C LEU A 335 -15.94 -6.67 5.00
N ALA A 336 -16.73 -7.62 5.49
CA ALA A 336 -16.26 -8.97 5.81
C ALA A 336 -15.70 -9.70 4.58
N ASP A 337 -16.40 -9.63 3.44
CA ASP A 337 -15.97 -10.28 2.20
C ASP A 337 -14.73 -9.59 1.60
N PHE A 338 -14.66 -8.26 1.64
CA PHE A 338 -13.48 -7.52 1.21
C PHE A 338 -12.26 -7.86 2.07
N LEU A 339 -12.44 -7.95 3.40
CA LEU A 339 -11.39 -8.35 4.34
C LEU A 339 -10.93 -9.79 4.08
N PHE A 340 -11.86 -10.72 3.85
CA PHE A 340 -11.51 -12.10 3.49
C PHE A 340 -10.69 -12.15 2.20
N TYR A 341 -11.14 -11.46 1.15
CA TYR A 341 -10.40 -11.35 -0.10
C TYR A 341 -8.99 -10.81 0.13
N SER A 342 -8.88 -9.68 0.85
CA SER A 342 -7.59 -9.01 1.09
C SER A 342 -6.62 -9.90 1.88
N LEU A 343 -7.07 -10.65 2.89
CA LEU A 343 -6.24 -11.56 3.69
C LEU A 343 -5.85 -12.85 2.95
N CYS A 344 -6.57 -13.20 1.89
CA CYS A 344 -6.41 -14.44 1.13
C CYS A 344 -5.97 -14.17 -0.29
N ALA A 345 -6.87 -14.34 -1.28
CA ALA A 345 -6.52 -14.27 -2.69
C ALA A 345 -5.82 -12.95 -3.06
N GLY A 346 -6.20 -11.82 -2.44
CA GLY A 346 -5.56 -10.53 -2.62
C GLY A 346 -4.07 -10.51 -2.26
N GLN A 347 -3.62 -11.35 -1.33
CA GLN A 347 -2.20 -11.45 -0.95
C GLN A 347 -1.32 -11.95 -2.10
N THR A 348 -1.88 -12.68 -3.07
CA THR A 348 -1.14 -13.11 -4.28
C THR A 348 -0.69 -11.92 -5.14
N LYS A 349 -1.34 -10.76 -5.00
CA LYS A 349 -0.99 -9.52 -5.73
C LYS A 349 0.09 -8.70 -5.03
N ALA A 350 0.38 -8.96 -3.75
CA ALA A 350 1.25 -8.09 -2.95
C ALA A 350 2.66 -7.92 -3.57
N GLY A 351 3.30 -9.04 -3.94
CA GLY A 351 4.65 -9.06 -4.49
C GLY A 351 4.83 -8.13 -5.70
N PRO A 352 4.08 -8.32 -6.80
CA PRO A 352 4.15 -7.46 -8.00
C PRO A 352 3.89 -5.97 -7.73
N TYR A 353 3.12 -5.64 -6.70
CA TYR A 353 2.81 -4.25 -6.33
C TYR A 353 3.83 -3.63 -5.36
N GLY A 354 4.92 -4.32 -5.04
CA GLY A 354 5.96 -3.81 -4.13
C GLY A 354 5.63 -3.98 -2.65
N TYR A 355 4.74 -4.92 -2.32
CA TYR A 355 4.38 -5.32 -0.96
C TYR A 355 4.83 -6.76 -0.68
N SER A 356 4.75 -7.16 0.58
CA SER A 356 4.88 -8.54 0.99
C SER A 356 3.53 -9.10 1.40
N PRO A 357 3.20 -10.32 0.98
CA PRO A 357 2.14 -11.09 1.61
C PRO A 357 2.35 -11.22 3.13
N LEU A 358 1.25 -11.20 3.89
CA LEU A 358 1.26 -11.36 5.35
C LEU A 358 1.61 -12.82 5.74
N PRO A 359 2.47 -13.02 6.76
CA PRO A 359 2.66 -14.33 7.38
C PRO A 359 1.39 -14.81 8.09
N LEU A 360 1.27 -16.13 8.29
CA LEU A 360 0.07 -16.74 8.86
C LEU A 360 -0.40 -16.14 10.17
N ASN A 361 0.49 -15.86 11.12
CA ASN A 361 0.11 -15.33 12.42
C ASN A 361 -0.66 -13.99 12.28
N LEU A 362 -0.27 -13.14 11.34
CA LEU A 362 -0.96 -11.88 11.07
C LEU A 362 -2.28 -12.10 10.34
N VAL A 363 -2.34 -13.05 9.40
CA VAL A 363 -3.60 -13.41 8.72
C VAL A 363 -4.61 -13.96 9.72
N GLN A 364 -4.18 -14.87 10.60
CA GLN A 364 -5.05 -15.47 11.60
C GLN A 364 -5.55 -14.44 12.61
N ALA A 365 -4.70 -13.50 13.03
CA ALA A 365 -5.15 -12.35 13.82
C ALA A 365 -6.22 -11.51 13.09
N GLY A 366 -6.08 -11.35 11.78
CA GLY A 366 -7.07 -10.67 10.95
C GLY A 366 -8.41 -11.41 10.87
N PHE A 367 -8.39 -12.74 10.67
CA PHE A 367 -9.58 -13.58 10.71
C PHE A 367 -10.33 -13.50 12.05
N THR A 368 -9.59 -13.47 13.16
CA THR A 368 -10.19 -13.26 14.50
C THR A 368 -10.96 -11.94 14.57
N GLN A 369 -10.46 -10.88 13.91
CA GLN A 369 -11.16 -9.59 13.89
C GLN A 369 -12.36 -9.58 12.95
N ILE A 370 -12.33 -10.31 11.82
CA ILE A 370 -13.50 -10.46 10.93
C ILE A 370 -14.69 -11.05 11.69
N GLN A 371 -14.46 -12.00 12.62
CA GLN A 371 -15.52 -12.58 13.45
C GLN A 371 -16.24 -11.54 14.32
N LYS A 372 -15.61 -10.41 14.65
CA LYS A 372 -16.28 -9.33 15.40
C LYS A 372 -17.39 -8.65 14.60
N LEU A 373 -17.32 -8.65 13.26
CA LEU A 373 -18.42 -8.14 12.42
C LEU A 373 -19.68 -9.01 12.58
N LYS A 374 -19.51 -10.34 12.64
CA LYS A 374 -20.59 -11.29 12.93
C LYS A 374 -21.10 -11.21 14.37
N ALA A 375 -20.20 -11.00 15.33
CA ALA A 375 -20.60 -10.81 16.72
C ALA A 375 -21.38 -9.50 16.93
N ALA A 376 -21.07 -8.47 16.13
CA ALA A 376 -21.79 -7.20 16.13
C ALA A 376 -23.18 -7.33 15.48
N ASP A 377 -23.33 -8.19 14.46
CA ASP A 377 -24.56 -8.39 13.72
C ASP A 377 -24.69 -9.84 13.23
N SER A 378 -25.66 -10.57 13.79
CA SER A 378 -25.92 -11.97 13.45
C SER A 378 -26.43 -12.17 12.02
N GLY A 379 -26.76 -11.12 11.28
CA GLY A 379 -27.10 -11.19 9.86
C GLY A 379 -25.89 -11.33 8.93
N VAL A 380 -24.67 -11.04 9.39
CA VAL A 380 -23.44 -11.23 8.59
C VAL A 380 -23.23 -12.74 8.34
N ASN A 381 -22.87 -13.12 7.13
CA ASN A 381 -22.58 -14.50 6.76
C ASN A 381 -21.07 -14.68 6.56
N LEU A 382 -20.45 -15.47 7.43
CA LEU A 382 -19.03 -15.87 7.34
C LEU A 382 -18.88 -17.36 6.99
N THR A 383 -19.95 -18.01 6.51
CA THR A 383 -19.89 -19.40 6.07
C THR A 383 -18.84 -19.53 4.95
N SER A 384 -17.97 -20.53 5.05
CA SER A 384 -16.84 -20.74 4.13
C SER A 384 -15.76 -19.64 4.11
N ARG A 385 -15.78 -18.70 5.07
CA ARG A 385 -14.73 -17.69 5.26
C ARG A 385 -13.79 -18.13 6.39
N ASP A 386 -12.95 -19.11 6.10
CA ASP A 386 -11.99 -19.70 7.06
C ASP A 386 -10.55 -19.55 6.54
N VAL A 387 -9.62 -19.30 7.46
CA VAL A 387 -8.17 -19.25 7.21
C VAL A 387 -7.64 -20.55 6.59
N THR A 388 -8.26 -21.71 6.87
CA THR A 388 -7.84 -22.99 6.29
C THR A 388 -8.11 -23.09 4.78
N LYS A 389 -9.08 -22.31 4.27
CA LYS A 389 -9.44 -22.22 2.85
C LYS A 389 -8.79 -21.02 2.17
N CYS A 390 -7.97 -20.27 2.90
CA CYS A 390 -7.38 -19.03 2.46
C CYS A 390 -6.21 -19.28 1.50
N ASN A 391 -6.35 -18.79 0.27
CA ASN A 391 -5.27 -18.83 -0.71
C ASN A 391 -4.27 -17.69 -0.45
N ASN A 392 -3.32 -17.91 0.46
CA ASN A 392 -2.24 -16.98 0.77
C ASN A 392 -0.88 -17.59 0.38
N PRO A 393 -0.02 -16.87 -0.37
CA PRO A 393 1.24 -17.41 -0.89
C PRO A 393 2.30 -17.71 0.19
N THR A 394 2.12 -17.26 1.43
CA THR A 394 3.03 -17.59 2.55
C THR A 394 2.70 -18.90 3.24
N PHE A 395 1.50 -19.46 3.01
CA PHE A 395 1.05 -20.64 3.73
C PHE A 395 1.75 -21.89 3.19
N VAL A 396 2.14 -22.77 4.11
CA VAL A 396 2.62 -24.11 3.78
C VAL A 396 1.49 -25.09 4.14
N PRO A 397 0.92 -25.82 3.15
CA PRO A 397 -0.10 -26.83 3.42
C PRO A 397 0.37 -27.83 4.48
N GLY A 398 -0.43 -28.03 5.52
CA GLY A 398 -0.12 -28.95 6.62
C GLY A 398 0.93 -28.46 7.65
N ASN A 399 1.57 -27.30 7.45
CA ASN A 399 2.50 -26.73 8.44
C ASN A 399 2.39 -25.21 8.54
N LEU A 400 1.42 -24.79 9.33
CA LEU A 400 1.08 -23.39 9.61
C LEU A 400 2.17 -22.62 10.39
N LYS A 401 3.16 -23.29 10.98
CA LYS A 401 4.29 -22.60 11.64
C LYS A 401 5.36 -22.11 10.66
N GLN A 402 5.30 -22.55 9.40
CA GLN A 402 6.26 -22.18 8.36
C GLN A 402 5.75 -21.02 7.51
N ASN A 403 6.67 -20.17 7.06
CA ASN A 403 6.42 -19.14 6.07
C ASN A 403 7.12 -19.52 4.76
N LYS A 404 6.34 -19.94 3.75
CA LYS A 404 6.84 -20.37 2.44
C LYS A 404 7.70 -19.29 1.78
N LEU A 405 7.28 -18.03 1.85
CA LEU A 405 7.98 -16.92 1.22
C LEU A 405 9.34 -16.66 1.87
N ALA A 406 9.44 -16.81 3.19
CA ALA A 406 10.71 -16.72 3.93
C ALA A 406 11.64 -17.93 3.67
N GLN A 407 11.08 -19.12 3.39
CA GLN A 407 11.87 -20.30 3.03
C GLN A 407 12.52 -20.18 1.65
N ILE A 408 11.77 -19.67 0.68
CA ILE A 408 12.26 -19.48 -0.69
C ILE A 408 12.97 -18.13 -0.89
N ALA A 409 13.08 -17.31 0.15
CA ALA A 409 13.73 -16.02 0.08
C ALA A 409 15.21 -16.21 -0.29
N PRO A 410 15.67 -15.63 -1.41
CA PRO A 410 17.04 -15.79 -1.86
C PRO A 410 18.01 -15.15 -0.86
N GLN A 411 19.20 -15.73 -0.73
CA GLN A 411 20.28 -15.06 -0.02
C GLN A 411 20.67 -13.77 -0.75
N PRO A 412 21.06 -12.70 -0.04
CA PRO A 412 21.60 -11.52 -0.70
C PRO A 412 22.88 -11.88 -1.47
N ALA A 413 23.15 -11.15 -2.54
CA ALA A 413 24.36 -11.31 -3.32
C ALA A 413 25.61 -11.13 -2.44
N THR A 414 26.71 -11.82 -2.73
CA THR A 414 27.95 -11.69 -1.96
C THR A 414 28.52 -10.27 -2.05
N CYS A 415 28.32 -9.61 -3.19
CA CYS A 415 28.66 -8.19 -3.36
C CYS A 415 27.87 -7.27 -2.43
N ASP A 416 26.69 -7.66 -1.93
CA ASP A 416 25.87 -6.87 -0.97
C ASP A 416 26.36 -6.97 0.48
N LYS A 417 27.37 -7.79 0.77
CA LYS A 417 27.99 -7.82 2.09
C LYS A 417 28.70 -6.50 2.40
N VAL A 418 28.72 -6.10 3.67
CA VAL A 418 29.52 -4.96 4.14
C VAL A 418 31.00 -5.12 3.70
N ASN A 419 31.61 -4.01 3.26
CA ASN A 419 32.96 -3.96 2.69
C ASN A 419 33.16 -4.76 1.36
N ALA A 420 32.08 -5.19 0.70
CA ALA A 420 32.09 -5.72 -0.66
C ALA A 420 31.35 -4.79 -1.64
N GLY A 421 31.19 -5.20 -2.90
CA GLY A 421 30.38 -4.51 -3.92
C GLY A 421 30.79 -3.06 -4.22
N PRO A 422 29.88 -2.23 -4.78
CA PRO A 422 28.46 -2.50 -5.07
C PRO A 422 28.19 -3.54 -6.15
N CYS A 423 27.02 -4.18 -6.09
CA CYS A 423 26.52 -5.04 -7.17
C CYS A 423 26.15 -4.20 -8.41
N GLY A 424 26.14 -4.82 -9.59
CA GLY A 424 25.81 -4.21 -10.87
C GLY A 424 24.33 -4.30 -11.26
N THR A 425 23.51 -5.07 -10.54
CA THR A 425 22.06 -5.17 -10.79
C THR A 425 21.33 -3.89 -10.43
N ASP A 426 20.43 -3.38 -11.27
CA ASP A 426 19.66 -2.18 -10.93
C ASP A 426 18.75 -2.37 -9.69
N THR A 427 18.68 -1.34 -8.84
CA THR A 427 17.75 -1.30 -7.70
C THR A 427 16.35 -0.85 -8.12
N GLY A 428 15.36 -1.10 -7.27
CA GLY A 428 13.98 -0.67 -7.52
C GLY A 428 13.20 -1.60 -8.46
N THR A 429 13.75 -2.77 -8.78
CA THR A 429 13.16 -3.70 -9.77
C THR A 429 12.33 -4.83 -9.14
N ASN A 430 12.32 -4.92 -7.81
CA ASN A 430 11.78 -6.04 -7.03
C ASN A 430 12.37 -7.41 -7.41
N LYS A 431 13.55 -7.42 -8.04
CA LYS A 431 14.31 -8.64 -8.37
C LYS A 431 15.45 -8.84 -7.37
N PRO A 432 15.87 -10.09 -7.12
CA PRO A 432 17.06 -10.35 -6.31
C PRO A 432 18.29 -9.71 -6.95
N SER A 433 19.22 -9.24 -6.11
CA SER A 433 20.52 -8.80 -6.60
C SER A 433 21.38 -9.98 -7.04
N THR A 434 22.28 -9.76 -8.00
CA THR A 434 23.24 -10.75 -8.48
C THR A 434 24.66 -10.20 -8.37
N ASP A 435 25.65 -11.10 -8.30
CA ASP A 435 27.07 -10.77 -8.15
C ASP A 435 27.72 -10.16 -9.41
N THR A 436 26.93 -9.78 -10.41
CA THR A 436 27.43 -9.14 -11.63
C THR A 436 28.06 -7.80 -11.26
N PRO A 437 29.35 -7.54 -11.55
CA PRO A 437 29.99 -6.28 -11.21
C PRO A 437 29.35 -5.09 -11.91
N ALA A 438 29.25 -3.95 -11.23
CA ALA A 438 28.89 -2.69 -11.89
C ALA A 438 30.06 -2.24 -12.79
N THR A 439 29.94 -2.38 -14.11
CA THR A 439 30.92 -1.83 -15.06
C THR A 439 30.84 -0.31 -15.09
N GLY A 440 31.65 0.35 -14.27
CA GLY A 440 31.94 1.78 -14.39
C GLY A 440 33.17 1.98 -15.27
N GLY A 441 33.01 2.53 -16.48
CA GLY A 441 34.12 2.85 -17.38
C GLY A 441 33.67 3.56 -18.65
N THR A 442 34.36 4.66 -18.95
CA THR A 442 34.28 5.60 -20.08
C THR A 442 34.09 5.01 -21.48
N THR A 443 33.41 5.79 -22.32
CA THR A 443 33.20 5.67 -23.77
C THR A 443 34.36 5.09 -24.60
N GLY A 444 34.02 4.14 -25.48
CA GLY A 444 34.79 3.71 -26.66
C GLY A 444 34.02 2.62 -27.42
N GLY A 445 33.89 2.74 -28.75
CA GLY A 445 33.09 1.87 -29.66
C GLY A 445 33.42 0.37 -29.56
N THR A 446 32.67 -0.57 -30.12
CA THR A 446 32.00 -0.60 -31.44
C THR A 446 30.89 -1.66 -31.39
N THR A 447 29.80 -1.44 -32.11
CA THR A 447 28.68 -2.38 -32.22
C THR A 447 29.02 -3.59 -33.09
N THR A 448 28.70 -4.79 -32.62
CA THR A 448 28.43 -5.95 -33.47
C THR A 448 27.26 -6.75 -32.86
N PRO A 449 26.21 -7.08 -33.64
CA PRO A 449 25.00 -7.72 -33.11
C PRO A 449 25.12 -9.25 -33.14
N GLY A 450 24.75 -9.93 -32.06
CA GLY A 450 24.67 -11.38 -32.09
C GLY A 450 24.11 -12.05 -30.84
N ALA A 451 23.08 -12.86 -31.07
CA ALA A 451 22.53 -13.94 -30.24
C ALA A 451 21.48 -13.57 -29.18
N VAL A 452 20.23 -13.52 -29.64
CA VAL A 452 19.02 -13.70 -28.85
C VAL A 452 19.00 -15.15 -28.34
N ALA A 453 19.17 -15.34 -27.03
CA ALA A 453 18.87 -16.61 -26.37
C ALA A 453 17.38 -16.65 -26.02
N ALA A 454 16.71 -17.72 -26.45
CA ALA A 454 15.28 -17.92 -26.41
C ALA A 454 14.69 -17.91 -24.99
N ALA A 455 13.53 -17.27 -24.86
CA ALA A 455 12.64 -17.39 -23.70
C ALA A 455 12.07 -18.82 -23.62
N PRO A 456 11.90 -19.42 -22.42
CA PRO A 456 11.04 -20.58 -22.29
C PRO A 456 9.58 -20.16 -22.49
N ALA A 457 8.83 -21.03 -23.16
CA ALA A 457 7.49 -20.82 -23.68
C ALA A 457 6.49 -20.25 -22.65
N ALA A 458 5.81 -19.17 -23.06
CA ALA A 458 4.57 -18.70 -22.45
C ALA A 458 3.45 -19.68 -22.81
N GLY A 459 2.89 -20.33 -21.80
CA GLY A 459 1.84 -21.34 -21.97
C GLY A 459 1.01 -21.53 -20.70
N ALA A 460 0.61 -20.44 -20.06
CA ALA A 460 -0.51 -20.44 -19.12
C ALA A 460 -1.04 -19.00 -19.04
N GLY A 461 -2.27 -18.77 -19.47
CA GLY A 461 -2.95 -17.48 -19.21
C GLY A 461 -3.05 -17.23 -17.70
N PRO A 462 -3.28 -15.99 -17.25
CA PRO A 462 -3.45 -15.70 -15.83
C PRO A 462 -4.60 -16.56 -15.29
N ALA A 463 -4.33 -17.29 -14.21
CA ALA A 463 -5.36 -18.08 -13.56
C ALA A 463 -6.49 -17.16 -13.08
N VAL A 464 -7.72 -17.46 -13.50
CA VAL A 464 -8.92 -16.79 -13.00
C VAL A 464 -9.20 -17.41 -11.63
N ILE A 465 -9.08 -16.60 -10.58
CA ILE A 465 -9.38 -17.03 -9.21
C ILE A 465 -10.79 -16.56 -8.91
N ASP A 466 -11.65 -17.50 -8.50
CA ASP A 466 -12.96 -17.21 -7.97
C ASP A 466 -12.78 -16.31 -6.73
N PRO A 467 -13.26 -15.07 -6.77
CA PRO A 467 -13.07 -14.11 -5.69
C PRO A 467 -14.04 -14.32 -4.50
N GLU A 468 -15.10 -15.12 -4.67
CA GLU A 468 -15.96 -15.57 -3.57
C GLU A 468 -15.34 -16.78 -2.85
N THR A 469 -14.69 -17.70 -3.56
CA THR A 469 -14.20 -18.96 -2.95
C THR A 469 -12.68 -19.02 -2.78
N GLY A 470 -11.93 -18.14 -3.45
CA GLY A 470 -10.47 -18.15 -3.52
C GLY A 470 -9.88 -19.29 -4.37
N ALA A 471 -10.73 -20.07 -5.06
CA ALA A 471 -10.34 -21.24 -5.82
C ALA A 471 -9.89 -20.89 -7.25
N LEU A 472 -9.00 -21.71 -7.83
CA LEU A 472 -8.62 -21.61 -9.23
C LEU A 472 -9.77 -22.09 -10.12
N VAL A 473 -10.27 -21.24 -11.01
CA VAL A 473 -11.23 -21.60 -12.05
C VAL A 473 -10.46 -21.85 -13.35
N ALA A 474 -10.53 -23.07 -13.88
CA ALA A 474 -9.90 -23.40 -15.16
C ALA A 474 -10.65 -22.71 -16.30
N GLY A 475 -10.09 -21.64 -16.86
CA GLY A 475 -10.65 -20.97 -18.03
C GLY A 475 -10.33 -21.74 -19.31
N THR A 476 -11.34 -22.29 -19.98
CA THR A 476 -11.24 -22.70 -21.39
C THR A 476 -11.13 -21.44 -22.25
N ALA A 477 -9.99 -21.24 -22.89
CA ALA A 477 -9.76 -20.13 -23.79
C ALA A 477 -10.64 -20.25 -25.05
N ALA A 478 -11.70 -19.45 -25.14
CA ALA A 478 -12.28 -19.10 -26.43
C ALA A 478 -11.41 -17.98 -27.03
N ALA A 479 -10.95 -18.16 -28.27
CA ALA A 479 -10.15 -17.18 -29.00
C ALA A 479 -10.96 -15.89 -29.24
N GLY A 480 -10.82 -14.94 -28.32
CA GLY A 480 -11.32 -13.57 -28.45
C GLY A 480 -10.17 -12.62 -28.72
N GLN A 481 -10.40 -11.65 -29.62
CA GLN A 481 -9.48 -10.60 -30.06
C GLN A 481 -8.65 -9.97 -28.92
N PRO A 482 -7.40 -9.53 -29.18
CA PRO A 482 -6.54 -8.97 -28.15
C PRO A 482 -7.20 -7.73 -27.53
N VAL A 483 -7.63 -7.86 -26.28
CA VAL A 483 -8.01 -6.70 -25.47
C VAL A 483 -6.72 -6.02 -25.06
N THR A 484 -6.24 -5.10 -25.89
CA THR A 484 -5.31 -4.06 -25.45
C THR A 484 -6.02 -3.28 -24.35
N ALA A 485 -5.55 -3.40 -23.11
CA ALA A 485 -5.92 -2.46 -22.06
C ALA A 485 -5.54 -1.06 -22.58
N ALA A 486 -6.54 -0.28 -22.96
CA ALA A 486 -6.33 1.12 -23.25
C ALA A 486 -5.80 1.75 -21.95
N VAL A 487 -4.58 2.28 -22.03
CA VAL A 487 -4.00 3.11 -20.97
C VAL A 487 -5.03 4.20 -20.68
N THR A 488 -5.58 4.19 -19.47
CA THR A 488 -6.42 5.29 -19.02
C THR A 488 -5.52 6.52 -18.88
N GLU A 489 -5.43 7.30 -19.94
CA GLU A 489 -4.84 8.63 -19.87
C GLU A 489 -5.62 9.45 -18.83
N LEU A 490 -4.89 10.02 -17.87
CA LEU A 490 -5.44 11.01 -16.94
C LEU A 490 -6.04 12.16 -17.76
N VAL A 491 -7.19 12.70 -17.34
CA VAL A 491 -7.89 13.79 -18.05
C VAL A 491 -6.98 15.01 -18.32
N SER A 492 -5.90 15.18 -17.56
CA SER A 492 -4.90 16.24 -17.76
C SER A 492 -3.94 16.04 -18.95
N SER A 493 -3.85 14.85 -19.55
CA SER A 493 -2.89 14.52 -20.62
C SER A 493 -3.48 14.47 -22.03
N ARG A 494 -4.80 14.57 -22.21
CA ARG A 494 -5.41 14.62 -23.53
C ARG A 494 -5.22 16.00 -24.16
N ALA A 495 -4.51 16.08 -25.28
CA ALA A 495 -4.27 17.34 -25.98
C ALA A 495 -5.58 17.99 -26.48
N ASP A 496 -6.58 17.18 -26.83
CA ASP A 496 -7.83 17.62 -27.45
C ASP A 496 -8.92 18.05 -26.44
N ASP A 497 -8.81 17.65 -25.16
CA ASP A 497 -9.80 18.00 -24.11
C ASP A 497 -9.52 19.37 -23.46
N ARG A 498 -8.36 20.00 -23.75
CA ARG A 498 -7.94 21.26 -23.12
C ARG A 498 -8.80 22.45 -23.51
N MET A 499 -9.26 22.52 -24.76
CA MET A 499 -10.11 23.64 -25.22
C MET A 499 -11.54 23.57 -24.69
N PRO A 500 -12.30 22.47 -24.84
CA PRO A 500 -13.70 22.44 -24.40
C PRO A 500 -13.84 22.56 -22.88
N PHE A 501 -12.96 21.95 -22.08
CA PHE A 501 -13.00 22.11 -20.62
C PHE A 501 -12.52 23.49 -20.16
N ALA A 502 -11.53 24.10 -20.82
CA ALA A 502 -11.13 25.47 -20.50
C ALA A 502 -12.24 26.48 -20.86
N ILE A 503 -12.93 26.29 -21.99
CA ILE A 503 -14.07 27.12 -22.39
C ILE A 503 -15.24 26.93 -21.43
N ALA A 504 -15.61 25.69 -21.09
CA ALA A 504 -16.67 25.42 -20.12
C ALA A 504 -16.36 26.01 -18.73
N SER A 505 -15.10 25.93 -18.30
CA SER A 505 -14.65 26.51 -17.03
C SER A 505 -14.66 28.04 -17.08
N ALA A 506 -14.23 28.66 -18.17
CA ALA A 506 -14.26 30.11 -18.36
C ALA A 506 -15.70 30.65 -18.42
N VAL A 507 -16.61 29.95 -19.12
CA VAL A 507 -18.04 30.29 -19.17
C VAL A 507 -18.68 30.12 -17.80
N GLY A 508 -18.36 29.04 -17.06
CA GLY A 508 -18.84 28.82 -15.70
C GLY A 508 -18.39 29.91 -14.74
N PHE A 509 -17.11 30.32 -14.83
CA PHE A 509 -16.57 31.40 -13.99
C PHE A 509 -17.18 32.76 -14.37
N LEU A 510 -17.35 33.04 -15.66
CA LEU A 510 -18.00 34.26 -16.14
C LEU A 510 -19.47 34.32 -15.70
N ALA A 511 -20.20 33.21 -15.75
CA ALA A 511 -21.57 33.11 -15.25
C ALA A 511 -21.64 33.35 -13.73
N LEU A 512 -20.73 32.77 -12.95
CA LEU A 512 -20.65 32.99 -11.50
C LEU A 512 -20.38 34.44 -11.13
N VAL A 513 -19.54 35.14 -11.89
CA VAL A 513 -19.20 36.54 -11.63
C VAL A 513 -20.31 37.50 -12.11
N THR A 514 -20.93 37.23 -13.26
CA THR A 514 -21.86 38.17 -13.90
C THR A 514 -23.32 37.94 -13.50
N ALA A 515 -23.74 36.71 -13.19
CA ALA A 515 -25.13 36.40 -12.86
C ALA A 515 -25.65 37.15 -11.61
N PRO A 516 -24.88 37.30 -10.51
CA PRO A 516 -25.33 38.09 -9.37
C PRO A 516 -25.57 39.57 -9.75
N GLY A 517 -24.68 40.16 -10.55
CA GLY A 517 -24.81 41.55 -11.02
C GLY A 517 -26.00 41.75 -11.95
N MET A 518 -26.22 40.84 -12.88
CA MET A 518 -27.37 40.86 -13.79
C MET A 518 -28.69 40.64 -13.05
N TYR A 519 -28.71 39.75 -12.05
CA TYR A 519 -29.88 39.52 -11.21
C TYR A 519 -30.25 40.76 -10.40
N VAL A 520 -29.26 41.44 -9.80
CA VAL A 520 -29.47 42.71 -9.10
C VAL A 520 -29.96 43.82 -10.05
N ALA A 521 -29.39 43.91 -11.26
CA ALA A 521 -29.84 44.87 -12.27
C ALA A 521 -31.27 44.60 -12.76
N PHE A 522 -31.64 43.32 -12.93
CA PHE A 522 -32.99 42.88 -13.26
C PHE A 522 -34.01 43.25 -12.17
N LEU A 523 -33.68 42.99 -10.90
CA LEU A 523 -34.52 43.39 -9.75
C LEU A 523 -34.69 44.91 -9.66
N ARG A 524 -33.64 45.69 -9.95
CA ARG A 524 -33.70 47.17 -10.00
C ARG A 524 -34.56 47.68 -11.15
N ARG A 525 -34.54 47.03 -12.32
CA ARG A 525 -35.42 47.37 -13.45
C ARG A 525 -36.88 47.06 -13.15
N ARG A 526 -37.18 45.92 -12.52
CA ARG A 526 -38.55 45.58 -12.09
C ARG A 526 -39.11 46.56 -11.06
N ARG A 527 -38.30 46.99 -10.08
CA ARG A 527 -38.71 48.04 -9.12
C ARG A 527 -38.98 49.40 -9.76
N LYS A 528 -38.30 49.75 -10.86
CA LYS A 528 -38.56 51.00 -11.61
C LYS A 528 -39.77 50.90 -12.55
N ALA A 529 -40.22 49.70 -12.88
CA ALA A 529 -41.32 49.46 -13.81
C ALA A 529 -42.70 49.32 -13.14
N GLY A 530 -42.79 49.47 -11.81
CA GLY A 530 -44.08 49.59 -11.11
C GLY A 530 -44.95 48.33 -11.15
N LEU A 531 -44.39 47.18 -10.74
CA LEU A 531 -45.17 46.02 -10.27
C LEU A 531 -44.81 45.75 -8.81
#